data_AF-A0A956WQD4-F1
#
_entry.id   AF-A0A956WQD4-F1
#
_cell.length_a   1.000
_cell.length_b   1.000
_cell.length_c   1.000
_cell.angle_alpha   90.00
_cell.angle_beta   90.00
_cell.angle_gamma   90.00
#
_symmetry.space_group_name_H-M   'P 1'
#
loop_
_entity.id
_entity.type
_entity.pdbx_description
1 polymer ?
#
loop_
_entity_poly.entity_id
_entity_poly.type
_entity_poly.pdbx_seq_one_letter_code
_entity_poly.pdbx_strand_id
1 'polypeptide(L)'
;MNHQIVNPEFDARHMSDVSVEAAETYVRAAQRRMKDNRAAGMASLDDMFRSGRPPQSLDGRYRGELLAVDIAPGITHYVEYVQNKFHPWIGKTFDRSASRGDNIFNNQAGPWFRVLLPSYHGRRTDTATTFRAFTFCTYVAPALSADDVPALKIDYELPDNPALSIRRVLDELVELADGYYLGRAWVRWRGSWRRVAYFSLRLNNK
;
A
#
# COMPACT_ATOMS: atom_id res chain seq x y z
N MET A 1 8.54 23.61 -51.35
CA MET A 1 7.26 23.09 -50.84
C MET A 1 7.59 22.32 -49.56
N ASN A 2 7.69 23.04 -48.43
CA ASN A 2 8.14 22.49 -47.15
C ASN A 2 6.97 22.59 -46.17
N HIS A 3 6.42 21.46 -45.73
CA HIS A 3 5.63 21.40 -44.50
C HIS A 3 6.42 20.58 -43.48
N GLN A 4 6.98 21.30 -42.51
CA GLN A 4 7.56 20.77 -41.28
C GLN A 4 6.51 19.92 -40.55
N ILE A 5 6.86 18.66 -40.30
CA ILE A 5 6.20 17.82 -39.31
C ILE A 5 6.64 18.36 -37.95
N VAL A 6 5.73 19.04 -37.27
CA VAL A 6 5.91 19.47 -35.88
C VAL A 6 5.77 18.22 -35.02
N ASN A 7 6.90 17.68 -34.56
CA ASN A 7 6.92 16.75 -33.43
C ASN A 7 6.53 17.56 -32.19
N PRO A 8 5.43 17.24 -31.48
CA PRO A 8 5.20 17.87 -30.19
C PRO A 8 6.27 17.37 -29.23
N GLU A 9 7.07 18.31 -28.71
CA GLU A 9 7.96 18.05 -27.58
C GLU A 9 7.13 17.47 -26.42
N PHE A 10 7.56 16.33 -25.90
CA PHE A 10 7.02 15.74 -24.68
C PHE A 10 7.35 16.68 -23.52
N ASP A 11 6.45 17.61 -23.22
CA ASP A 11 6.59 18.54 -22.12
C ASP A 11 6.26 17.83 -20.80
N ALA A 12 7.30 17.43 -20.06
CA ALA A 12 7.23 16.75 -18.76
C ALA A 12 6.60 17.60 -17.63
N ARG A 13 6.02 18.76 -17.96
CA ARG A 13 5.37 19.69 -17.03
C ARG A 13 3.89 19.41 -16.74
N HIS A 14 3.27 18.42 -17.38
CA HIS A 14 1.85 18.04 -17.16
C HIS A 14 1.61 16.85 -16.22
N MET A 15 2.65 16.27 -15.61
CA MET A 15 2.48 15.13 -14.69
C MET A 15 1.98 15.54 -13.28
N SER A 16 1.80 16.84 -13.01
CA SER A 16 1.17 17.34 -11.77
C SER A 16 -0.35 17.24 -11.75
N ASP A 17 -0.99 16.89 -12.88
CA ASP A 17 -2.43 17.10 -13.07
C ASP A 17 -3.22 15.78 -13.16
N VAL A 18 -2.67 14.68 -12.66
CA VAL A 18 -3.48 13.46 -12.50
C VAL A 18 -4.46 13.71 -11.36
N SER A 19 -5.74 13.89 -11.69
CA SER A 19 -6.78 14.03 -10.68
C SER A 19 -6.94 12.72 -9.90
N VAL A 20 -7.41 12.82 -8.66
CA VAL A 20 -7.69 11.65 -7.82
C VAL A 20 -8.70 10.72 -8.51
N GLU A 21 -9.70 11.27 -9.20
CA GLU A 21 -10.69 10.50 -9.96
C GLU A 21 -10.05 9.71 -11.10
N ALA A 22 -9.07 10.30 -11.80
CA ALA A 22 -8.34 9.62 -12.86
C ALA A 22 -7.51 8.46 -12.30
N ALA A 23 -6.73 8.72 -11.25
CA ALA A 23 -5.93 7.69 -10.56
C ALA A 23 -6.81 6.54 -10.05
N GLU A 24 -7.92 6.85 -9.38
CA GLU A 24 -8.89 5.86 -8.92
C GLU A 24 -9.49 5.06 -10.10
N THR A 25 -9.82 5.73 -11.20
CA THR A 25 -10.37 5.07 -12.40
C THR A 25 -9.41 4.04 -12.96
N TYR A 26 -8.11 4.35 -13.06
CA TYR A 26 -7.09 3.41 -13.52
C TYR A 26 -6.90 2.24 -12.56
N VAL A 27 -6.85 2.50 -11.24
CA VAL A 27 -6.78 1.43 -10.23
C VAL A 27 -7.98 0.48 -10.32
N ARG A 28 -9.19 1.04 -10.46
CA ARG A 28 -10.43 0.25 -10.62
C ARG A 28 -10.43 -0.53 -11.93
N ALA A 29 -9.91 0.04 -13.01
CA ALA A 29 -9.76 -0.66 -14.29
C ALA A 29 -8.81 -1.86 -14.16
N ALA A 30 -7.69 -1.72 -13.46
CA ALA A 30 -6.78 -2.82 -13.17
C ALA A 30 -7.46 -3.92 -12.34
N GLN A 31 -8.19 -3.58 -11.28
CA GLN A 31 -8.96 -4.55 -10.48
C GLN A 31 -10.02 -5.29 -11.31
N ARG A 32 -10.74 -4.59 -12.20
CA ARG A 32 -11.70 -5.24 -13.12
C ARG A 32 -10.97 -6.19 -14.06
N ARG A 33 -9.86 -5.76 -14.66
CA ARG A 33 -9.04 -6.59 -15.56
C ARG A 33 -8.53 -7.86 -14.88
N MET A 34 -8.25 -7.82 -13.58
CA MET A 34 -7.82 -9.01 -12.85
C MET A 34 -8.84 -10.15 -12.83
N LYS A 35 -10.14 -9.86 -13.01
CA LYS A 35 -11.19 -10.87 -13.04
C LYS A 35 -11.06 -11.78 -14.26
N ASP A 36 -10.66 -11.22 -15.39
CA ASP A 36 -10.52 -11.93 -16.66
C ASP A 36 -9.08 -12.37 -16.91
N ASN A 37 -8.13 -11.50 -16.59
CA ASN A 37 -6.69 -11.76 -16.75
C ASN A 37 -5.93 -11.14 -15.56
N ARG A 38 -5.76 -11.95 -14.52
CA ARG A 38 -5.07 -11.58 -13.29
C ARG A 38 -3.66 -11.05 -13.53
N ALA A 39 -2.87 -11.73 -14.36
CA ALA A 39 -1.50 -11.32 -14.65
C ALA A 39 -1.46 -9.91 -15.29
N ALA A 40 -2.35 -9.65 -16.25
CA ALA A 40 -2.42 -8.35 -16.90
C ALA A 40 -2.91 -7.23 -15.97
N GLY A 41 -3.88 -7.51 -15.08
CA GLY A 41 -4.30 -6.54 -14.07
C GLY A 41 -3.21 -6.24 -13.05
N MET A 42 -2.42 -7.25 -12.64
CA MET A 42 -1.26 -7.07 -11.75
C MET A 42 -0.17 -6.24 -12.43
N ALA A 43 0.09 -6.47 -13.73
CA ALA A 43 1.01 -5.67 -14.52
C ALA A 43 0.57 -4.20 -14.62
N SER A 44 -0.75 -3.93 -14.77
CA SER A 44 -1.24 -2.55 -14.76
C SER A 44 -0.99 -1.82 -13.42
N LEU A 45 -1.09 -2.53 -12.28
CA LEU A 45 -0.72 -1.94 -10.98
C LEU A 45 0.79 -1.72 -10.86
N ASP A 46 1.62 -2.60 -11.44
CA ASP A 46 3.06 -2.39 -11.52
C ASP A 46 3.41 -1.14 -12.35
N ASP A 47 2.77 -0.97 -13.50
CA ASP A 47 2.97 0.20 -14.36
C ASP A 47 2.60 1.50 -13.63
N MET A 48 1.44 1.53 -12.97
CA MET A 48 1.02 2.67 -12.14
C MET A 48 2.01 2.95 -11.00
N PHE A 49 2.49 1.91 -10.32
CA PHE A 49 3.47 2.08 -9.24
C PHE A 49 4.77 2.70 -9.77
N ARG A 50 5.24 2.27 -10.94
CA ARG A 50 6.47 2.80 -11.56
C ARG A 50 6.32 4.24 -12.05
N SER A 51 5.12 4.68 -12.42
CA SER A 51 4.85 6.08 -12.77
C SER A 51 4.67 7.00 -11.55
N GLY A 52 4.51 6.43 -10.35
CA GLY A 52 4.32 7.18 -9.13
C GLY A 52 5.61 7.81 -8.61
N ARG A 53 5.47 8.72 -7.65
CA ARG A 53 6.59 9.39 -6.97
C ARG A 53 6.57 9.09 -5.48
N PRO A 54 7.71 9.18 -4.76
CA PRO A 54 7.70 9.03 -3.32
C PRO A 54 6.83 10.13 -2.67
N PRO A 55 5.95 9.79 -1.72
CA PRO A 55 5.12 10.75 -1.01
C PRO A 55 5.93 11.87 -0.33
N GLN A 56 5.50 13.12 -0.51
CA GLN A 56 6.16 14.28 0.12
C GLN A 56 5.48 14.73 1.43
N SER A 57 4.18 14.48 1.55
CA SER A 57 3.32 15.08 2.57
C SER A 57 2.47 14.07 3.36
N LEU A 58 2.91 12.81 3.50
CA LEU A 58 2.22 11.86 4.36
C LEU A 58 2.33 12.28 5.83
N ASP A 59 1.18 12.56 6.45
CA ASP A 59 1.05 12.79 7.89
C ASP A 59 -0.41 12.58 8.32
N GLY A 60 -0.62 12.01 9.51
CA GLY A 60 -1.96 11.71 10.01
C GLY A 60 -2.58 10.45 9.37
N ARG A 61 -3.92 10.41 9.34
CA ARG A 61 -4.72 9.19 9.10
C ARG A 61 -5.13 9.03 7.64
N TYR A 62 -4.87 7.84 7.09
CA TYR A 62 -5.26 7.45 5.74
C TYR A 62 -6.12 6.21 5.76
N ARG A 63 -7.19 6.22 4.96
CA ARG A 63 -8.04 5.06 4.74
C ARG A 63 -7.37 4.12 3.76
N GLY A 64 -7.34 2.84 4.11
CA GLY A 64 -6.76 1.79 3.30
C GLY A 64 -7.80 0.98 2.53
N GLU A 65 -7.41 0.51 1.36
CA GLU A 65 -8.15 -0.49 0.60
C GLU A 65 -7.17 -1.54 0.06
N LEU A 66 -7.50 -2.82 0.24
CA LEU A 66 -6.73 -3.90 -0.34
C LEU A 66 -7.16 -4.09 -1.79
N LEU A 67 -6.24 -3.86 -2.72
CA LEU A 67 -6.56 -3.86 -4.16
C LEU A 67 -6.43 -5.24 -4.78
N ALA A 68 -5.41 -5.99 -4.36
CA ALA A 68 -5.13 -7.36 -4.81
C ALA A 68 -4.24 -8.08 -3.81
N VAL A 69 -4.36 -9.41 -3.70
CA VAL A 69 -3.53 -10.26 -2.81
C VAL A 69 -2.92 -11.39 -3.61
N ASP A 70 -1.62 -11.65 -3.48
CA ASP A 70 -0.91 -12.69 -4.24
C ASP A 70 0.08 -13.45 -3.34
N ILE A 71 -0.45 -14.29 -2.43
CA ILE A 71 0.36 -15.02 -1.44
C ILE A 71 0.71 -16.43 -1.93
N ALA A 72 -0.33 -17.24 -2.14
CA ALA A 72 -0.27 -18.61 -2.65
C ALA A 72 -1.69 -19.04 -3.07
N PRO A 73 -1.84 -19.96 -4.04
CA PRO A 73 -3.14 -20.55 -4.36
C PRO A 73 -3.78 -21.15 -3.10
N GLY A 74 -4.96 -20.66 -2.72
CA GLY A 74 -5.70 -21.06 -1.50
C GLY A 74 -5.61 -20.09 -0.33
N ILE A 75 -4.44 -19.52 -0.03
CA ILE A 75 -4.29 -18.50 1.03
C ILE A 75 -4.84 -17.15 0.55
N THR A 76 -4.61 -16.83 -0.72
CA THR A 76 -5.10 -15.60 -1.35
C THR A 76 -6.60 -15.42 -1.17
N HIS A 77 -7.40 -16.43 -1.53
CA HIS A 77 -8.87 -16.35 -1.43
C HIS A 77 -9.37 -16.19 -0.01
N TYR A 78 -8.69 -16.82 0.96
CA TYR A 78 -9.04 -16.68 2.37
C TYR A 78 -8.76 -15.27 2.90
N VAL A 79 -7.59 -14.69 2.57
CA VAL A 79 -7.23 -13.32 2.99
C VAL A 79 -8.14 -12.29 2.33
N GLU A 80 -8.42 -12.44 1.03
CA GLU A 80 -9.39 -11.59 0.31
C GLU A 80 -10.77 -11.67 0.94
N TYR A 81 -11.26 -12.88 1.24
CA TYR A 81 -12.55 -13.07 1.89
C TYR A 81 -12.61 -12.42 3.28
N VAL A 82 -11.58 -12.61 4.11
CA VAL A 82 -11.53 -12.03 5.45
C VAL A 82 -11.49 -10.51 5.38
N GLN A 83 -10.68 -9.93 4.49
CA GLN A 83 -10.63 -8.48 4.32
C GLN A 83 -11.97 -7.94 3.79
N ASN A 84 -12.55 -8.55 2.77
CA ASN A 84 -13.79 -8.07 2.14
C ASN A 84 -15.02 -8.27 3.04
N LYS A 85 -15.02 -9.29 3.91
CA LYS A 85 -16.16 -9.57 4.78
C LYS A 85 -16.08 -8.82 6.11
N PHE A 86 -14.90 -8.74 6.71
CA PHE A 86 -14.74 -8.23 8.08
C PHE A 86 -14.02 -6.88 8.14
N HIS A 87 -13.41 -6.43 7.03
CA HIS A 87 -12.64 -5.18 6.93
C HIS A 87 -11.77 -4.90 8.18
N PRO A 88 -10.97 -5.88 8.64
CA PRO A 88 -10.24 -5.74 9.89
C PRO A 88 -9.20 -4.63 9.79
N TRP A 89 -8.51 -4.52 8.66
CA TRP A 89 -7.59 -3.42 8.37
C TRP A 89 -8.35 -2.25 7.75
N ILE A 90 -8.19 -1.08 8.36
CA ILE A 90 -8.88 0.18 8.01
C ILE A 90 -7.95 1.15 7.29
N GLY A 91 -6.63 1.04 7.51
CA GLY A 91 -5.66 1.93 6.90
C GLY A 91 -4.41 2.11 7.76
N LYS A 92 -3.77 3.27 7.64
CA LYS A 92 -2.52 3.59 8.33
C LYS A 92 -2.55 5.02 8.86
N THR A 93 -1.83 5.28 9.94
CA THR A 93 -1.50 6.64 10.38
C THR A 93 0.00 6.84 10.27
N PHE A 94 0.41 8.04 9.89
CA PHE A 94 1.80 8.45 9.79
C PHE A 94 2.08 9.60 10.76
N ASP A 95 3.28 9.60 11.31
CA ASP A 95 3.90 10.72 12.02
C ASP A 95 5.16 11.06 11.24
N ARG A 96 5.08 12.12 10.44
CA ARG A 96 6.19 12.54 9.59
C ARG A 96 7.41 12.95 10.40
N SER A 97 7.17 13.64 11.52
CA SER A 97 8.24 14.18 12.36
C SER A 97 9.08 13.06 13.00
N ALA A 98 8.43 11.96 13.37
CA ALA A 98 9.08 10.80 13.94
C ALA A 98 9.56 9.78 12.89
N SER A 99 9.21 9.96 11.60
CA SER A 99 9.41 8.96 10.53
C SER A 99 8.84 7.59 10.92
N ARG A 100 7.63 7.58 11.48
CA ARG A 100 6.97 6.39 12.03
C ARG A 100 5.48 6.39 11.73
N GLY A 101 4.83 5.29 12.05
CA GLY A 101 3.38 5.20 12.00
C GLY A 101 2.88 3.86 12.51
N ASP A 102 1.57 3.65 12.40
CA ASP A 102 0.91 2.41 12.82
C ASP A 102 -0.16 2.01 11.79
N ASN A 103 -0.44 0.71 11.69
CA ASN A 103 -1.67 0.25 11.03
C ASN A 103 -2.87 0.50 11.94
N ILE A 104 -4.01 0.70 11.30
CA ILE A 104 -5.29 0.98 11.93
C ILE A 104 -6.22 -0.19 11.67
N PHE A 105 -6.82 -0.69 12.73
CA PHE A 105 -7.72 -1.83 12.69
C PHE A 105 -9.05 -1.53 13.35
N ASN A 106 -10.11 -2.22 12.92
CA ASN A 106 -11.42 -2.18 13.56
C ASN A 106 -11.36 -2.89 14.93
N ASN A 107 -11.98 -2.33 15.97
CA ASN A 107 -12.06 -2.94 17.30
C ASN A 107 -12.64 -4.37 17.30
N GLN A 108 -13.52 -4.69 16.35
CA GLN A 108 -14.06 -6.05 16.16
C GLN A 108 -13.01 -7.08 15.76
N ALA A 109 -11.86 -6.66 15.21
CA ALA A 109 -10.73 -7.53 14.94
C ALA A 109 -9.91 -7.87 16.21
N GLY A 110 -10.14 -7.16 17.32
CA GLY A 110 -9.38 -7.27 18.57
C GLY A 110 -9.29 -8.69 19.15
N PRO A 111 -10.38 -9.47 19.20
CA PRO A 111 -10.35 -10.87 19.64
C PRO A 111 -9.46 -11.75 18.76
N TRP A 112 -9.53 -11.61 17.43
CA TRP A 112 -8.70 -12.37 16.48
C TRP A 112 -7.21 -12.11 16.70
N PHE A 113 -6.83 -10.86 16.96
CA PHE A 113 -5.44 -10.52 17.31
C PHE A 113 -4.94 -11.26 18.54
N ARG A 114 -5.78 -11.44 19.58
CA ARG A 114 -5.38 -12.16 20.79
C ARG A 114 -5.15 -13.66 20.54
N VAL A 115 -5.90 -14.23 19.61
CA VAL A 115 -5.78 -15.66 19.25
C VAL A 115 -4.60 -15.90 18.32
N LEU A 116 -4.47 -15.09 17.28
CA LEU A 116 -3.44 -15.28 16.24
C LEU A 116 -2.06 -14.77 16.68
N LEU A 117 -2.03 -13.78 17.56
CA LEU A 117 -0.82 -13.11 18.03
C LEU A 117 -0.86 -12.92 19.55
N PRO A 118 -0.89 -14.03 20.33
CA PRO A 118 -1.10 -13.96 21.79
C PRO A 118 0.01 -13.19 22.51
N SER A 119 1.23 -13.21 21.99
CA SER A 119 2.39 -12.50 22.55
C SER A 119 2.52 -11.06 22.03
N TYR A 120 1.59 -10.57 21.21
CA TYR A 120 1.65 -9.22 20.67
C TYR A 120 0.97 -8.22 21.60
N HIS A 121 1.77 -7.32 22.18
CA HIS A 121 1.31 -6.32 23.14
C HIS A 121 1.31 -4.89 22.58
N GLY A 122 1.73 -4.67 21.34
CA GLY A 122 1.85 -3.32 20.74
C GLY A 122 0.53 -2.66 20.33
N ARG A 123 -0.63 -3.17 20.76
CA ARG A 123 -1.93 -2.55 20.47
C ARG A 123 -2.11 -1.27 21.28
N ARG A 124 -2.62 -0.23 20.63
CA ARG A 124 -2.91 1.07 21.24
C ARG A 124 -4.33 1.49 20.92
N THR A 125 -5.04 2.05 21.90
CA THR A 125 -6.34 2.68 21.64
C THR A 125 -6.18 3.81 20.64
N ASP A 126 -7.14 3.95 19.72
CA ASP A 126 -7.10 4.94 18.64
C ASP A 126 -8.39 5.77 18.61
N THR A 127 -9.53 5.14 18.31
CA THR A 127 -10.85 5.78 18.39
C THR A 127 -11.85 4.87 19.10
N ALA A 128 -13.10 5.33 19.26
CA ALA A 128 -14.18 4.49 19.79
C ALA A 128 -14.40 3.20 18.97
N THR A 129 -14.05 3.19 17.69
CA THR A 129 -14.29 2.06 16.76
C THR A 129 -13.01 1.40 16.24
N THR A 130 -11.84 1.94 16.56
CA THR A 130 -10.57 1.44 16.01
C THR A 130 -9.45 1.40 17.05
N PHE A 131 -8.44 0.58 16.76
CA PHE A 131 -7.18 0.51 17.50
C PHE A 131 -6.00 0.55 16.53
N ARG A 132 -4.84 1.00 17.01
CA ARG A 132 -3.57 0.96 16.28
C ARG A 132 -2.75 -0.25 16.66
N ALA A 133 -2.05 -0.82 15.68
CA ALA A 133 -1.12 -1.92 15.87
C ALA A 133 -0.07 -1.93 14.75
N PHE A 134 0.95 -2.75 14.95
CA PHE A 134 2.11 -2.94 14.07
C PHE A 134 2.76 -1.61 13.70
N THR A 135 3.43 -1.02 14.68
CA THR A 135 4.25 0.18 14.45
C THR A 135 5.26 -0.11 13.36
N PHE A 136 5.51 0.89 12.53
CA PHE A 136 6.51 0.85 11.47
C PHE A 136 7.38 2.10 11.50
N CYS A 137 8.54 2.03 10.85
CA CYS A 137 9.36 3.19 10.51
C CYS A 137 9.24 3.47 9.02
N THR A 138 9.49 4.72 8.63
CA THR A 138 9.45 5.15 7.23
C THR A 138 10.75 5.76 6.77
N TYR A 139 11.11 5.53 5.52
CA TYR A 139 12.27 6.13 4.86
C TYR A 139 12.11 6.02 3.34
N VAL A 140 12.74 6.91 2.58
CA VAL A 140 12.75 6.80 1.11
C VAL A 140 13.94 5.96 0.68
N ALA A 141 13.70 4.95 -0.14
CA ALA A 141 14.74 4.13 -0.75
C ALA A 141 14.23 3.57 -2.08
N PRO A 142 15.11 3.08 -2.97
CA PRO A 142 14.68 2.47 -4.21
C PRO A 142 13.78 1.26 -3.99
N ALA A 143 12.82 1.06 -4.88
CA ALA A 143 11.88 -0.05 -4.86
C ALA A 143 12.60 -1.41 -4.95
N LEU A 144 12.00 -2.46 -4.37
CA LEU A 144 12.49 -3.84 -4.43
C LEU A 144 12.35 -4.43 -5.84
N SER A 145 11.49 -3.88 -6.68
CA SER A 145 11.42 -4.22 -8.10
C SER A 145 12.66 -3.70 -8.84
N ALA A 146 13.04 -4.37 -9.93
CA ALA A 146 14.26 -4.05 -10.69
C ALA A 146 14.30 -2.63 -11.27
N ASP A 147 13.18 -1.91 -11.33
CA ASP A 147 13.06 -0.58 -11.93
C ASP A 147 13.62 0.57 -11.07
N ASP A 148 14.16 0.31 -9.87
CA ASP A 148 14.86 1.26 -8.97
C ASP A 148 14.10 2.57 -8.64
N VAL A 149 12.78 2.61 -8.84
CA VAL A 149 11.97 3.81 -8.58
C VAL A 149 11.99 4.17 -7.09
N PRO A 150 12.20 5.44 -6.71
CA PRO A 150 12.20 5.83 -5.31
C PRO A 150 10.79 5.68 -4.73
N ALA A 151 10.67 4.96 -3.62
CA ALA A 151 9.41 4.74 -2.92
C ALA A 151 9.58 5.01 -1.42
N LEU A 152 8.50 5.42 -0.77
CA LEU A 152 8.49 5.43 0.69
C LEU A 152 8.37 4.00 1.19
N LYS A 153 9.35 3.57 1.96
CA LYS A 153 9.36 2.30 2.67
C LYS A 153 8.57 2.44 3.95
N ILE A 154 7.80 1.40 4.26
CA ILE A 154 7.07 1.21 5.51
C ILE A 154 7.60 -0.09 6.10
N ASP A 155 8.57 0.05 6.99
CA ASP A 155 9.37 -1.04 7.50
C ASP A 155 8.88 -1.51 8.87
N TYR A 156 8.53 -2.78 8.95
CA TYR A 156 8.00 -3.42 10.15
C TYR A 156 9.05 -4.19 10.94
N GLU A 157 10.32 -4.17 10.54
CA GLU A 157 11.43 -4.86 11.22
C GLU A 157 11.79 -4.16 12.55
N LEU A 158 10.84 -4.09 13.47
CA LEU A 158 10.95 -3.50 14.79
C LEU A 158 10.83 -4.57 15.89
N PRO A 159 11.56 -4.47 17.01
CA PRO A 159 11.52 -5.45 18.10
C PRO A 159 10.11 -5.73 18.65
N ASP A 160 9.24 -4.72 18.69
CA ASP A 160 7.87 -4.82 19.22
C ASP A 160 6.94 -5.65 18.31
N ASN A 161 7.32 -5.87 17.05
CA ASN A 161 6.52 -6.61 16.09
C ASN A 161 6.81 -8.13 16.18
N PRO A 162 5.80 -8.99 15.93
CA PRO A 162 5.99 -10.44 15.89
C PRO A 162 7.08 -10.88 14.90
N ALA A 163 8.12 -11.58 15.40
CA ALA A 163 9.31 -11.92 14.63
C ALA A 163 9.10 -12.91 13.48
N LEU A 164 8.10 -13.80 13.61
CA LEU A 164 7.82 -14.83 12.61
C LEU A 164 6.86 -14.37 11.51
N SER A 165 6.26 -13.18 11.63
CA SER A 165 5.29 -12.65 10.68
C SER A 165 5.55 -11.19 10.34
N ILE A 166 5.14 -10.26 11.22
CA ILE A 166 5.09 -8.82 10.93
C ILE A 166 6.48 -8.22 10.71
N ARG A 167 7.51 -8.65 11.45
CA ARG A 167 8.91 -8.20 11.22
C ARG A 167 9.49 -8.55 9.85
N ARG A 168 8.79 -9.37 9.08
CA ARG A 168 9.20 -9.79 7.73
C ARG A 168 8.41 -9.04 6.66
N VAL A 169 7.59 -8.07 7.04
CA VAL A 169 6.79 -7.26 6.12
C VAL A 169 7.56 -5.98 5.79
N LEU A 170 7.51 -5.58 4.52
CA LEU A 170 7.92 -4.26 4.06
C LEU A 170 6.85 -3.79 3.08
N ASP A 171 6.22 -2.64 3.36
CA ASP A 171 5.40 -2.00 2.35
C ASP A 171 6.22 -0.94 1.61
N GLU A 172 5.90 -0.73 0.34
CA GLU A 172 6.42 0.36 -0.48
C GLU A 172 5.25 1.20 -0.94
N LEU A 173 5.42 2.52 -0.97
CA LEU A 173 4.34 3.44 -1.24
C LEU A 173 4.80 4.54 -2.19
N VAL A 174 3.98 4.78 -3.22
CA VAL A 174 4.11 5.92 -4.13
C VAL A 174 2.81 6.72 -4.15
N GLU A 175 2.92 8.00 -4.44
CA GLU A 175 1.81 8.89 -4.72
C GLU A 175 1.46 8.83 -6.22
N LEU A 176 0.19 8.59 -6.53
CA LEU A 176 -0.33 8.59 -7.90
C LEU A 176 -1.04 9.89 -8.26
N ALA A 177 -1.68 10.52 -7.27
CA ALA A 177 -2.36 11.80 -7.34
C ALA A 177 -2.34 12.43 -5.94
N ASP A 178 -2.62 13.73 -5.83
CA ASP A 178 -2.60 14.42 -4.54
C ASP A 178 -3.50 13.71 -3.51
N GLY A 179 -2.88 13.21 -2.43
CA GLY A 179 -3.60 12.50 -1.36
C GLY A 179 -4.09 11.09 -1.72
N TYR A 180 -3.70 10.53 -2.88
CA TYR A 180 -3.99 9.16 -3.31
C TYR A 180 -2.72 8.37 -3.62
N TYR A 181 -2.55 7.28 -2.89
CA TYR A 181 -1.31 6.51 -2.87
C TYR A 181 -1.54 5.07 -3.26
N LEU A 182 -0.57 4.49 -3.98
CA LEU A 182 -0.53 3.08 -4.33
C LEU A 182 0.62 2.40 -3.59
N GLY A 183 0.29 1.32 -2.90
CA GLY A 183 1.20 0.55 -2.08
C GLY A 183 1.37 -0.88 -2.57
N ARG A 184 2.59 -1.42 -2.37
CA ARG A 184 2.93 -2.83 -2.53
C ARG A 184 3.35 -3.39 -1.19
N ALA A 185 2.76 -4.51 -0.77
CA ALA A 185 3.19 -5.22 0.42
C ALA A 185 4.10 -6.37 0.04
N TRP A 186 5.25 -6.47 0.69
CA TRP A 186 6.24 -7.53 0.50
C TRP A 186 6.43 -8.31 1.79
N VAL A 187 6.66 -9.61 1.66
CA VAL A 187 7.02 -10.49 2.76
C VAL A 187 8.34 -11.18 2.45
N ARG A 188 9.26 -11.15 3.41
CA ARG A 188 10.52 -11.89 3.36
C ARG A 188 10.30 -13.34 3.77
N TRP A 189 10.50 -14.26 2.82
CA TRP A 189 10.40 -15.69 3.02
C TRP A 189 11.67 -16.39 2.55
N ARG A 190 12.32 -17.16 3.44
CA ARG A 190 13.57 -17.90 3.16
C ARG A 190 14.66 -17.02 2.49
N GLY A 191 14.79 -15.78 2.96
CA GLY A 191 15.80 -14.83 2.46
C GLY A 191 15.40 -14.05 1.21
N SER A 192 14.27 -14.35 0.58
CA SER A 192 13.80 -13.63 -0.62
C SER A 192 12.53 -12.82 -0.32
N TRP A 193 12.45 -11.63 -0.90
CA TRP A 193 11.24 -10.82 -0.87
C TRP A 193 10.24 -11.33 -1.89
N ARG A 194 8.97 -11.41 -1.48
CA ARG A 194 7.84 -11.74 -2.34
C ARG A 194 6.74 -10.72 -2.16
N ARG A 195 6.24 -10.13 -3.25
CA ARG A 195 5.08 -9.26 -3.19
C ARG A 195 3.86 -10.12 -2.88
N VAL A 196 3.11 -9.71 -1.88
CA VAL A 196 1.93 -10.44 -1.40
C VAL A 196 0.64 -9.64 -1.54
N ALA A 197 0.71 -8.33 -1.74
CA ALA A 197 -0.48 -7.52 -2.00
C ALA A 197 -0.18 -6.19 -2.67
N TYR A 198 -1.24 -5.62 -3.24
CA TYR A 198 -1.37 -4.20 -3.52
C TYR A 198 -2.45 -3.61 -2.63
N PHE A 199 -2.24 -2.36 -2.21
CA PHE A 199 -3.24 -1.60 -1.46
C PHE A 199 -3.22 -0.14 -1.92
N SER A 200 -4.29 0.60 -1.67
CA SER A 200 -4.27 2.05 -1.77
C SER A 200 -4.39 2.67 -0.39
N LEU A 201 -3.88 3.89 -0.27
CA LEU A 201 -4.17 4.79 0.85
C LEU A 201 -4.79 6.06 0.29
N ARG A 202 -5.81 6.57 0.95
CA ARG A 202 -6.44 7.84 0.60
C ARG A 202 -6.57 8.70 1.84
N LEU A 203 -6.29 10.00 1.69
CA LEU A 203 -6.53 10.96 2.76
C LEU A 203 -8.01 10.93 3.13
N ASN A 204 -8.30 10.75 4.41
CA ASN A 204 -9.67 10.73 4.88
C ASN A 204 -10.18 12.18 4.94
N ASN A 205 -10.71 12.68 3.81
CA ASN A 205 -11.44 13.95 3.80
C ASN A 205 -12.67 13.76 4.71
N LYS A 206 -12.65 14.42 5.87
CA LYS A 206 -13.83 14.58 6.70
C LYS A 206 -14.86 15.44 5.98
#